data_AF-A0A535VX75-F1
#
_entry.id   AF-A0A535VX75-F1
#
_cell.length_a   1.000
_cell.length_b   1.000
_cell.length_c   1.000
_cell.angle_alpha   90.00
_cell.angle_beta   90.00
_cell.angle_gamma   90.00
#
_symmetry.space_group_name_H-M   'P 1'
#
loop_
_entity.id
_entity.type
_entity.pdbx_description
1 polymer ?
#
loop_
_entity_poly.entity_id
_entity_poly.type
_entity_poly.pdbx_seq_one_letter_code
_entity_poly.pdbx_strand_id
1 'polypeptide(L)'
;MGWVVASHSARHQTDIYKTADGGLHWALLSSLPEAAVQSIGVAESGLLLMPVDSDSHSDHLMFLADGGGWERRSLPTVPPNVSVSVQFLPDMKHGWLLRDNYGDLFQTADGGRTWKVVSSLRKFEDAGTSPPVFWNATDGSMFDQDGDNFVCLLTHDSGATWHTAGLPAIQAGEDLGITAKLMLSPGELTMFDATNGVLAIFLVDSADRSPDSPLRKFHYVTRTVDGGADWSAAKLVHLPAAGAPVFLDSQRWVLAGDRHLYFTRDAGVHWREAEGLNGGLWRGSGVIHVMQSNRNVAFLTFYERDIEWLDVSTDGGEHWKPVPLPDIREASA
;
A
#
# COMPACT_ATOMS: atom_id res chain seq x y z
N MET A 1 -6.68 12.66 8.39
CA MET A 1 -6.34 13.46 7.19
C MET A 1 -5.92 12.50 6.09
N GLY A 2 -6.17 12.82 4.83
CA GLY A 2 -5.82 11.99 3.67
C GLY A 2 -5.54 12.87 2.44
N TRP A 3 -4.97 12.26 1.40
CA TRP A 3 -4.55 12.96 0.18
C TRP A 3 -4.88 12.12 -1.05
N VAL A 4 -5.25 12.78 -2.15
CA VAL A 4 -5.44 12.19 -3.47
C VAL A 4 -4.59 13.00 -4.43
N VAL A 5 -3.89 12.32 -5.32
CA VAL A 5 -3.16 12.96 -6.41
C VAL A 5 -3.72 12.46 -7.72
N ALA A 6 -4.12 13.40 -8.58
CA ALA A 6 -4.71 13.15 -9.88
C ALA A 6 -3.80 13.76 -10.94
N SER A 7 -3.33 12.94 -11.89
CA SER A 7 -2.52 13.40 -13.00
C SER A 7 -3.39 13.51 -14.26
N HIS A 8 -3.52 14.71 -14.79
CA HIS A 8 -4.33 15.05 -15.96
C HIS A 8 -3.44 15.23 -17.19
N SER A 9 -3.38 14.20 -18.03
CA SER A 9 -2.54 14.18 -19.24
C SER A 9 -2.94 15.26 -20.25
N ALA A 10 -4.23 15.51 -20.47
CA ALA A 10 -4.72 16.47 -21.46
C ALA A 10 -4.40 17.94 -21.11
N ARG A 11 -4.28 18.26 -19.83
CA ARG A 11 -3.93 19.61 -19.34
C ARG A 11 -2.47 19.74 -18.95
N HIS A 12 -1.68 18.67 -19.09
CA HIS A 12 -0.29 18.64 -18.65
C HIS A 12 -0.18 19.13 -17.18
N GLN A 13 -1.01 18.55 -16.29
CA GLN A 13 -1.20 19.05 -14.92
C GLN A 13 -1.36 17.92 -13.90
N THR A 14 -0.78 18.07 -12.71
CA THR A 14 -1.03 17.19 -11.55
C THR A 14 -1.72 17.97 -10.44
N ASP A 15 -2.92 17.56 -10.07
CA ASP A 15 -3.71 18.14 -8.99
C ASP A 15 -3.55 17.32 -7.71
N ILE A 16 -3.36 18.02 -6.60
CA ILE A 16 -3.29 17.40 -5.28
C ILE A 16 -4.48 17.86 -4.44
N TYR A 17 -5.24 16.90 -3.93
CA TYR A 17 -6.41 17.09 -3.09
C TYR A 17 -6.12 16.63 -1.66
N LYS A 18 -6.69 17.35 -0.69
CA LYS A 18 -6.61 17.03 0.74
C LYS A 18 -7.99 16.78 1.32
N THR A 19 -8.10 15.79 2.20
CA THR A 19 -9.25 15.58 3.08
C THR A 19 -8.85 15.69 4.55
N ALA A 20 -9.69 16.33 5.36
CA ALA A 20 -9.55 16.37 6.82
C ALA A 20 -10.47 15.37 7.54
N ASP A 21 -11.44 14.78 6.83
CA ASP A 21 -12.58 14.06 7.41
C ASP A 21 -12.74 12.62 6.88
N GLY A 22 -11.64 12.03 6.41
CA GLY A 22 -11.62 10.65 5.98
C GLY A 22 -12.29 10.43 4.61
N GLY A 23 -12.15 11.41 3.72
CA GLY A 23 -12.57 11.32 2.33
C GLY A 23 -14.00 11.76 2.06
N LEU A 24 -14.69 12.34 3.05
CA LEU A 24 -16.05 12.87 2.88
C LEU A 24 -16.04 14.22 2.14
N HIS A 25 -15.03 15.04 2.38
CA HIS A 25 -14.79 16.27 1.63
C HIS A 25 -13.33 16.37 1.22
N TRP A 26 -13.13 16.85 0.00
CA TRP A 26 -11.83 17.05 -0.62
C TRP A 26 -11.70 18.50 -1.08
N ALA A 27 -10.54 19.10 -0.83
CA ALA A 27 -10.20 20.43 -1.31
C ALA A 27 -8.94 20.35 -2.17
N LEU A 28 -8.95 21.02 -3.33
CA LEU A 28 -7.75 21.21 -4.14
C LEU A 28 -6.74 22.02 -3.31
N LEU A 29 -5.59 21.40 -3.04
CA LEU A 29 -4.49 22.02 -2.33
C LEU A 29 -3.60 22.82 -3.28
N SER A 30 -3.23 22.21 -4.42
CA SER A 30 -2.33 22.79 -5.41
C SER A 30 -2.45 22.04 -6.73
N SER A 31 -2.14 22.74 -7.82
CA SER A 31 -1.93 22.16 -9.14
C SER A 31 -0.50 22.41 -9.60
N LEU A 32 0.10 21.44 -10.26
CA LEU A 32 1.47 21.51 -10.78
C LEU A 32 1.47 21.41 -12.30
N PRO A 33 2.21 22.28 -13.02
CA PRO A 33 2.49 22.05 -14.43
C PRO A 33 3.34 20.80 -14.59
N GLU A 34 3.03 19.99 -15.61
CA GLU A 34 3.60 18.68 -15.95
C GLU A 34 5.02 18.44 -15.42
N ALA A 35 5.05 17.79 -14.27
CA ALA A 35 6.10 16.86 -13.91
C ALA A 35 5.40 15.51 -13.85
N ALA A 36 5.79 14.55 -14.69
CA ALA A 36 5.31 13.20 -14.55
C ALA A 36 5.78 12.69 -13.17
N VAL A 37 4.92 12.69 -12.15
CA VAL A 37 5.36 12.36 -10.79
C VAL A 37 5.53 10.84 -10.66
N GLN A 38 6.74 10.37 -10.36
CA GLN A 38 7.04 8.94 -10.21
C GLN A 38 6.60 8.39 -8.84
N SER A 39 6.77 9.16 -7.78
CA SER A 39 6.33 8.81 -6.44
C SER A 39 6.04 10.05 -5.62
N ILE A 40 5.19 9.86 -4.60
CA ILE A 40 4.70 10.91 -3.73
C ILE A 40 4.82 10.46 -2.28
N GLY A 41 5.58 11.21 -1.49
CA GLY A 41 5.58 11.11 -0.04
C GLY A 41 4.78 12.26 0.57
N VAL A 42 4.04 12.02 1.65
CA VAL A 42 3.36 13.09 2.39
C VAL A 42 4.11 13.27 3.70
N ALA A 43 4.63 14.46 3.94
CA ALA A 43 5.38 14.81 5.14
C ALA A 43 4.77 16.03 5.87
N GLU A 44 5.25 16.30 7.09
CA GLU A 44 4.72 17.35 7.97
C GLU A 44 4.99 18.71 7.33
N SER A 45 6.15 18.83 6.68
CA SER A 45 6.60 20.00 5.94
C SER A 45 6.16 20.04 4.48
N GLY A 46 5.20 19.20 4.07
CA GLY A 46 4.59 19.28 2.75
C GLY A 46 4.56 17.96 1.99
N LEU A 47 4.20 18.05 0.72
CA LEU A 47 4.29 16.92 -0.20
C LEU A 47 5.72 16.73 -0.65
N LEU A 48 6.05 15.53 -1.07
CA LEU A 48 7.32 15.15 -1.62
C LEU A 48 7.06 14.59 -3.01
N LEU A 49 7.44 15.32 -4.05
CA LEU A 49 7.22 14.88 -5.42
C LEU A 49 8.54 14.56 -6.09
N MET A 50 8.57 13.47 -6.83
CA MET A 50 9.70 13.08 -7.66
C MET A 50 9.33 13.23 -9.14
N PRO A 51 9.78 14.30 -9.82
CA PRO A 51 9.60 14.47 -11.26
C PRO A 51 10.25 13.35 -12.07
N VAL A 52 9.58 12.85 -13.09
CA VAL A 52 10.19 12.18 -14.24
C VAL A 52 10.46 13.27 -15.25
N ASP A 53 11.71 13.68 -15.38
CA ASP A 53 12.16 14.48 -16.51
C ASP A 53 12.83 13.52 -17.50
N SER A 54 12.41 13.55 -18.77
CA SER A 54 12.92 12.65 -19.80
C SER A 54 14.41 12.85 -20.10
N ASP A 55 14.95 14.03 -19.76
CA ASP A 55 16.35 14.41 -19.99
C ASP A 55 17.12 14.84 -18.73
N SER A 56 16.46 14.98 -17.57
CA SER A 56 17.11 15.37 -16.30
C SER A 56 16.43 14.77 -15.06
N HIS A 57 16.96 13.63 -14.63
CA HIS A 57 16.68 12.96 -13.37
C HIS A 57 16.38 13.94 -12.24
N SER A 58 15.26 13.75 -11.52
CA SER A 58 14.91 14.60 -10.40
C SER A 58 15.91 14.42 -9.25
N ASP A 59 16.79 15.40 -9.10
CA ASP A 59 17.72 15.57 -7.98
C ASP A 59 17.08 16.30 -6.80
N HIS A 60 15.80 16.68 -6.95
CA HIS A 60 15.10 17.55 -6.04
C HIS A 60 13.72 17.03 -5.68
N LEU A 61 13.37 17.26 -4.43
CA LEU A 61 12.05 17.05 -3.89
C LEU A 61 11.33 18.39 -3.90
N MET A 62 10.08 18.40 -4.38
CA MET A 62 9.24 19.58 -4.26
C MET A 62 8.49 19.55 -2.94
N PHE A 63 8.75 20.50 -2.04
CA PHE A 63 8.06 20.66 -0.76
C PHE A 63 6.97 21.72 -0.87
N LEU A 64 5.78 21.44 -0.34
CA LEU A 64 4.78 22.49 -0.09
C LEU A 64 5.04 23.11 1.29
N ALA A 65 5.67 24.28 1.31
CA ALA A 65 5.83 25.03 2.55
C ALA A 65 4.47 25.42 3.14
N ASP A 66 4.41 25.64 4.46
CA ASP A 66 3.22 25.99 5.27
C ASP A 66 2.39 27.20 4.75
N GLY A 67 2.84 27.86 3.67
CA GLY A 67 2.20 28.99 2.98
C GLY A 67 1.94 28.78 1.47
N GLY A 68 1.97 27.55 0.95
CA GLY A 68 1.50 27.23 -0.42
C GLY A 68 2.54 27.38 -1.54
N GLY A 69 3.81 27.65 -1.21
CA GLY A 69 4.90 27.74 -2.19
C GLY A 69 5.67 26.41 -2.33
N TRP A 70 6.06 26.09 -3.57
CA TRP A 70 6.92 24.93 -3.86
C TRP A 70 8.40 25.30 -3.70
N GLU A 71 9.10 24.65 -2.78
CA GLU A 71 10.55 24.79 -2.62
C GLU A 71 11.24 23.55 -3.21
N ARG A 72 12.24 23.78 -4.08
CA ARG A 72 13.16 22.72 -4.54
C ARG A 72 14.24 22.52 -3.49
N ARG A 73 14.38 21.32 -2.96
CA ARG A 73 15.49 20.95 -2.07
C ARG A 73 16.28 19.80 -2.64
N SER A 74 17.60 19.93 -2.61
CA SER A 74 18.53 18.90 -3.07
C SER A 74 18.50 17.69 -2.16
N LEU A 75 18.36 16.50 -2.76
CA LEU A 75 18.61 15.22 -2.11
C LEU A 75 20.12 15.00 -1.90
N PRO A 76 20.53 14.03 -1.06
CA PRO A 76 21.82 13.38 -1.27
C PRO A 76 21.90 12.96 -2.74
N THR A 77 22.97 13.34 -3.45
CA THR A 77 23.08 13.20 -4.91
C THR A 77 22.68 11.79 -5.35
N VAL A 78 21.50 11.66 -5.95
CA VAL A 78 21.02 10.39 -6.49
C VAL A 78 21.64 10.25 -7.88
N PRO A 79 22.36 9.14 -8.19
CA PRO A 79 22.89 8.93 -9.52
C PRO A 79 21.78 8.95 -10.59
N PRO A 80 22.09 9.31 -11.84
CA PRO A 80 21.17 9.17 -12.96
C PRO A 80 20.60 7.74 -13.07
N ASN A 81 19.32 7.61 -13.46
CA ASN A 81 18.59 6.35 -13.73
C ASN A 81 18.25 5.47 -12.53
N VAL A 82 18.10 6.06 -11.36
CA VAL A 82 17.81 5.36 -10.11
C VAL A 82 16.34 5.51 -9.75
N SER A 83 15.62 4.40 -9.58
CA SER A 83 14.24 4.42 -9.07
C SER A 83 14.25 4.76 -7.59
N VAL A 84 13.27 5.51 -7.10
CA VAL A 84 13.16 5.83 -5.68
C VAL A 84 11.76 5.49 -5.20
N SER A 85 11.67 4.91 -4.00
CA SER A 85 10.40 4.76 -3.27
C SER A 85 10.48 5.53 -1.96
N VAL A 86 9.35 6.10 -1.55
CA VAL A 86 9.28 6.90 -0.34
C VAL A 86 8.06 6.52 0.49
N GLN A 87 8.26 6.47 1.80
CA GLN A 87 7.21 6.23 2.77
C GLN A 87 7.33 7.25 3.91
N PHE A 88 6.20 7.77 4.39
CA PHE A 88 6.13 8.55 5.62
C PHE A 88 5.13 7.94 6.59
N LEU A 89 5.41 8.07 7.89
CA LEU A 89 4.49 7.67 8.94
C LEU A 89 3.33 8.67 9.07
N PRO A 90 2.22 8.28 9.74
CA PRO A 90 1.11 9.19 10.01
C PRO A 90 1.47 10.45 10.82
N ASP A 91 2.59 10.43 11.57
CA ASP A 91 3.10 11.61 12.27
C ASP A 91 3.72 12.65 11.32
N MET A 92 3.93 12.25 10.06
CA MET A 92 4.47 13.03 8.97
C MET A 92 5.91 13.54 9.21
N LYS A 93 6.55 13.15 10.32
CA LYS A 93 7.92 13.53 10.69
C LYS A 93 8.92 12.48 10.27
N HIS A 94 8.57 11.22 10.49
CA HIS A 94 9.44 10.11 10.17
C HIS A 94 9.10 9.55 8.79
N GLY A 95 10.14 9.28 8.01
CA GLY A 95 9.99 8.70 6.69
C GLY A 95 11.25 8.00 6.21
N TRP A 96 11.09 7.16 5.20
CA TRP A 96 12.16 6.41 4.57
C TRP A 96 12.14 6.64 3.07
N LEU A 97 13.34 6.72 2.51
CA LEU A 97 13.57 6.82 1.07
C LEU A 97 14.49 5.65 0.71
N LEU A 98 14.02 4.79 -0.19
CA LEU A 98 14.84 3.71 -0.74
C LEU A 98 15.33 4.12 -2.11
N ARG A 99 16.66 4.15 -2.26
CA ARG A 99 17.32 4.45 -3.52
C ARG A 99 17.57 3.16 -4.29
N ASP A 100 17.11 3.06 -5.53
CA ASP A 100 17.00 1.83 -6.33
C ASP A 100 16.16 0.79 -5.60
N ASN A 101 15.58 -0.20 -6.28
CA ASN A 101 14.74 -1.19 -5.58
C ASN A 101 15.47 -1.89 -4.42
N TYR A 102 16.82 -1.83 -4.35
CA TYR A 102 17.68 -2.48 -3.36
C TYR A 102 18.94 -1.68 -2.98
N GLY A 103 19.01 -0.37 -3.19
CA GLY A 103 20.23 0.41 -2.93
C GLY A 103 20.33 0.92 -1.49
N ASP A 104 20.51 2.23 -1.31
CA ASP A 104 20.69 2.80 0.03
C ASP A 104 19.32 3.18 0.63
N LEU A 105 19.12 2.78 1.88
CA LEU A 105 17.97 3.18 2.69
C LEU A 105 18.32 4.45 3.46
N PHE A 106 17.54 5.49 3.26
CA PHE A 106 17.64 6.76 3.97
C PHE A 106 16.46 6.92 4.92
N GLN A 107 16.68 7.62 6.03
CA GLN A 107 15.64 8.00 6.99
C GLN A 107 15.64 9.51 7.21
N THR A 108 14.45 10.05 7.42
CA THR A 108 14.20 11.39 7.96
C THR A 108 13.43 11.30 9.28
N ALA A 109 13.63 12.28 10.15
CA ALA A 109 12.86 12.46 11.40
C ALA A 109 12.30 13.90 11.54
N ASP A 110 12.41 14.69 10.47
CA ASP A 110 12.05 16.11 10.44
C ASP A 110 11.16 16.47 9.24
N GLY A 111 10.39 15.50 8.73
CA GLY A 111 9.46 15.68 7.62
C GLY A 111 10.14 15.74 6.25
N GLY A 112 11.31 15.12 6.11
CA GLY A 112 12.08 15.13 4.86
C GLY A 112 12.98 16.35 4.69
N ARG A 113 13.10 17.22 5.71
CA ARG A 113 14.01 18.38 5.64
C ARG A 113 15.47 17.93 5.61
N THR A 114 15.79 16.86 6.33
CA THR A 114 17.08 16.18 6.27
C THR A 114 16.93 14.67 6.16
N TRP A 115 17.85 14.04 5.42
CA TRP A 115 17.91 12.59 5.20
C TRP A 115 19.28 12.06 5.59
N LYS A 116 19.31 10.91 6.25
CA LYS A 116 20.54 10.21 6.65
C LYS A 116 20.52 8.79 6.12
N VAL A 117 21.66 8.31 5.62
CA VAL A 117 21.81 6.89 5.24
C VAL A 117 21.72 6.05 6.50
N VAL A 118 20.86 5.05 6.49
CA VAL A 118 20.70 4.05 7.56
C VAL A 118 21.52 2.81 7.23
N SER A 119 21.32 2.25 6.04
CA SER A 119 21.97 1.02 5.59
C SER A 119 21.95 0.90 4.07
N SER A 120 22.65 -0.08 3.53
CA SER A 120 22.55 -0.49 2.12
C SER A 120 21.87 -1.85 2.04
N LEU A 121 20.82 -1.95 1.22
CA LEU A 121 20.04 -3.17 1.02
C LEU A 121 20.54 -4.00 -0.17
N ARG A 122 21.69 -3.64 -0.78
CA ARG A 122 22.24 -4.34 -1.96
C ARG A 122 22.53 -5.82 -1.74
N LYS A 123 22.67 -6.23 -0.48
CA LYS A 123 22.80 -7.64 -0.10
C LYS A 123 21.52 -8.46 -0.34
N PHE A 124 20.39 -7.78 -0.57
CA PHE A 124 19.08 -8.33 -0.92
C PHE A 124 18.69 -7.92 -2.36
N GLU A 125 19.66 -7.64 -3.24
CA GLU A 125 19.44 -7.30 -4.65
C GLU A 125 19.05 -8.56 -5.45
N ASP A 126 17.99 -9.23 -5.02
CA ASP A 126 17.35 -10.34 -5.72
C ASP A 126 16.02 -9.87 -6.33
N ALA A 127 15.66 -10.45 -7.47
CA ALA A 127 14.52 -9.97 -8.26
C ALA A 127 13.16 -10.07 -7.53
N GLY A 128 13.07 -10.87 -6.45
CA GLY A 128 11.84 -11.10 -5.70
C GLY A 128 11.74 -10.37 -4.36
N THR A 129 12.74 -9.57 -3.98
CA THR A 129 12.73 -8.85 -2.71
C THR A 129 11.78 -7.64 -2.79
N SER A 130 10.96 -7.44 -1.76
CA SER A 130 10.04 -6.30 -1.69
C SER A 130 10.74 -5.06 -1.11
N PRO A 131 10.29 -3.84 -1.43
CA PRO A 131 10.72 -2.65 -0.70
C PRO A 131 10.31 -2.75 0.78
N PRO A 132 11.09 -2.19 1.72
CA PRO A 132 10.74 -2.16 3.12
C PRO A 132 9.53 -1.28 3.38
N VAL A 133 8.72 -1.68 4.36
CA VAL A 133 7.55 -0.97 4.86
C VAL A 133 7.68 -0.80 6.36
N PHE A 134 7.56 0.43 6.84
CA PHE A 134 7.67 0.81 8.24
C PHE A 134 6.30 1.21 8.81
N TRP A 135 6.00 0.80 10.04
CA TRP A 135 4.76 1.20 10.72
C TRP A 135 5.00 2.10 11.93
N ASN A 136 6.25 2.17 12.41
CA ASN A 136 6.68 3.16 13.38
C ASN A 136 8.14 3.58 13.11
N ALA A 137 8.69 4.45 13.96
CA ALA A 137 10.02 5.05 13.76
C ALA A 137 11.18 4.04 13.74
N THR A 138 11.00 2.84 14.28
CA THR A 138 12.03 1.81 14.39
C THR A 138 11.68 0.49 13.71
N ASP A 139 10.39 0.17 13.66
CA ASP A 139 9.94 -1.16 13.25
C ASP A 139 9.39 -1.17 11.83
N GLY A 140 9.81 -2.19 11.09
CA GLY A 140 9.44 -2.37 9.69
C GLY A 140 9.64 -3.81 9.23
N SER A 141 9.17 -4.08 8.03
CA SER A 141 9.29 -5.39 7.39
C SER A 141 9.70 -5.25 5.94
N MET A 142 10.36 -6.28 5.42
CA MET A 142 10.46 -6.53 4.00
C MET A 142 10.40 -8.04 3.77
N PHE A 143 10.02 -8.45 2.57
CA PHE A 143 10.09 -9.83 2.11
C PHE A 143 11.28 -10.01 1.19
N ASP A 144 11.97 -11.12 1.35
CA ASP A 144 13.14 -11.50 0.55
C ASP A 144 12.89 -12.86 -0.11
N GLN A 145 13.37 -13.03 -1.33
CA GLN A 145 13.24 -14.30 -2.03
C GLN A 145 14.51 -15.13 -1.80
N ASP A 146 14.38 -16.24 -1.08
CA ASP A 146 15.46 -17.20 -0.85
C ASP A 146 15.22 -18.46 -1.68
N GLY A 147 15.72 -18.44 -2.92
CA GLY A 147 15.48 -19.47 -3.92
C GLY A 147 14.00 -19.61 -4.31
N ASP A 148 13.40 -20.75 -3.98
CA ASP A 148 11.97 -21.02 -4.21
C ASP A 148 11.08 -20.55 -3.04
N ASN A 149 11.68 -20.12 -1.92
CA ASN A 149 10.96 -19.68 -0.74
C ASN A 149 10.92 -18.16 -0.65
N PHE A 150 9.97 -17.66 0.13
CA PHE A 150 9.92 -16.27 0.55
C PHE A 150 10.11 -16.21 2.06
N VAL A 151 10.92 -15.28 2.52
CA VAL A 151 11.14 -15.03 3.95
C VAL A 151 10.66 -13.64 4.31
N CYS A 152 9.94 -13.54 5.43
CA CYS A 152 9.63 -12.24 6.04
C CYS A 152 10.81 -11.82 6.89
N LEU A 153 11.34 -10.63 6.64
CA LEU A 153 12.38 -9.99 7.41
C LEU A 153 11.78 -8.82 8.21
N LEU A 154 12.17 -8.71 9.47
CA LEU A 154 11.78 -7.63 10.37
C LEU A 154 13.00 -6.81 10.77
N THR A 155 12.78 -5.52 10.96
CA THR A 155 13.72 -4.61 11.60
C THR A 155 13.07 -4.01 12.84
N HIS A 156 13.89 -3.74 13.85
CA HIS A 156 13.53 -2.99 15.06
C HIS A 156 14.47 -1.82 15.32
N ASP A 157 15.25 -1.43 14.30
CA ASP A 157 16.30 -0.41 14.39
C ASP A 157 16.31 0.51 13.15
N SER A 158 15.12 0.84 12.64
CA SER A 158 14.87 1.72 11.50
C SER A 158 15.40 1.21 10.15
N GLY A 159 15.64 -0.09 10.05
CA GLY A 159 16.19 -0.74 8.86
C GLY A 159 17.72 -0.83 8.83
N ALA A 160 18.40 -0.61 9.96
CA ALA A 160 19.85 -0.79 10.06
C ALA A 160 20.22 -2.27 10.03
N THR A 161 19.43 -3.12 10.71
CA THR A 161 19.52 -4.57 10.67
C THR A 161 18.17 -5.22 10.40
N TRP A 162 18.23 -6.42 9.83
CA TRP A 162 17.07 -7.18 9.37
C TRP A 162 17.24 -8.64 9.80
N HIS A 163 16.19 -9.22 10.36
CA HIS A 163 16.17 -10.58 10.90
C HIS A 163 14.96 -11.35 10.38
N THR A 164 15.12 -12.64 10.11
CA THR A 164 14.01 -13.50 9.68
C THR A 164 12.97 -13.64 10.78
N ALA A 165 11.71 -13.37 10.43
CA ALA A 165 10.57 -13.58 11.31
C ALA A 165 10.29 -15.08 11.50
N GLY A 166 10.00 -15.48 12.74
CA GLY A 166 9.53 -16.83 13.07
C GLY A 166 8.07 -17.03 12.67
N LEU A 167 7.79 -17.21 11.38
CA LEU A 167 6.41 -17.47 10.92
C LEU A 167 5.95 -18.89 11.33
N PRO A 168 4.65 -19.06 11.64
CA PRO A 168 4.10 -20.36 12.00
C PRO A 168 4.15 -21.32 10.80
N ALA A 169 4.34 -22.61 11.06
CA ALA A 169 4.22 -23.63 10.02
C ALA A 169 2.79 -23.65 9.46
N ILE A 170 2.68 -23.66 8.13
CA ILE A 170 1.40 -23.71 7.44
C ILE A 170 1.03 -25.16 7.14
N GLN A 171 -0.09 -25.63 7.67
CA GLN A 171 -0.51 -27.04 7.60
C GLN A 171 -1.30 -27.37 6.31
N ALA A 172 -0.88 -26.84 5.17
CA ALA A 172 -1.63 -26.97 3.91
C ALA A 172 -1.85 -28.42 3.46
N GLY A 173 -0.91 -29.33 3.76
CA GLY A 173 -1.07 -30.76 3.48
C GLY A 173 -2.20 -31.39 4.28
N GLU A 174 -2.39 -30.99 5.53
CA GLU A 174 -3.46 -31.48 6.41
C GLU A 174 -4.80 -30.81 6.07
N ASP A 175 -4.78 -29.48 5.92
CA ASP A 175 -5.98 -28.66 5.72
C ASP A 175 -6.61 -28.86 4.32
N LEU A 176 -5.78 -29.07 3.30
CA LEU A 176 -6.20 -29.06 1.89
C LEU A 176 -5.82 -30.34 1.12
N GLY A 177 -4.98 -31.21 1.67
CA GLY A 177 -4.50 -32.40 0.97
C GLY A 177 -3.57 -32.10 -0.21
N ILE A 178 -2.93 -30.93 -0.24
CA ILE A 178 -2.07 -30.48 -1.33
C ILE A 178 -0.61 -30.35 -0.89
N THR A 179 0.31 -30.39 -1.86
CA THR A 179 1.67 -29.89 -1.63
C THR A 179 1.69 -28.44 -2.10
N ALA A 180 1.84 -27.50 -1.18
CA ALA A 180 1.79 -26.07 -1.51
C ALA A 180 3.18 -25.48 -1.71
N LYS A 181 3.29 -24.55 -2.66
CA LYS A 181 4.38 -23.57 -2.71
C LYS A 181 3.89 -22.26 -2.11
N LEU A 182 4.70 -21.68 -1.22
CA LEU A 182 4.45 -20.38 -0.64
C LEU A 182 4.65 -19.29 -1.70
N MET A 183 3.68 -18.40 -1.81
CA MET A 183 3.79 -17.17 -2.58
C MET A 183 3.50 -16.02 -1.63
N LEU A 184 4.53 -15.23 -1.30
CA LEU A 184 4.35 -13.95 -0.62
C LEU A 184 4.50 -12.82 -1.64
N SER A 185 3.67 -11.80 -1.52
CA SER A 185 3.64 -10.59 -2.33
C SER A 185 3.80 -9.34 -1.45
N PRO A 186 4.41 -8.27 -1.98
CA PRO A 186 4.51 -7.00 -1.26
C PRO A 186 3.10 -6.49 -0.89
N GLY A 187 2.87 -6.21 0.40
CA GLY A 187 1.58 -5.68 0.90
C GLY A 187 0.78 -6.65 1.78
N GLU A 188 1.32 -7.83 2.07
CA GLU A 188 0.64 -8.86 2.87
C GLU A 188 0.64 -8.64 4.37
N LEU A 189 1.65 -7.94 4.90
CA LEU A 189 1.66 -7.51 6.29
C LEU A 189 0.95 -6.16 6.42
N THR A 190 -0.19 -6.17 7.08
CA THR A 190 -0.89 -4.96 7.53
C THR A 190 -0.72 -4.81 9.02
N MET A 191 0.05 -3.81 9.45
CA MET A 191 0.13 -3.38 10.84
C MET A 191 -0.92 -2.30 11.11
N PHE A 192 -1.73 -2.49 12.14
CA PHE A 192 -2.76 -1.53 12.55
C PHE A 192 -2.23 -0.52 13.55
N ASP A 193 -1.23 -0.93 14.33
CA ASP A 193 -0.46 -0.11 15.27
C ASP A 193 0.94 -0.71 15.45
N ALA A 194 1.71 -0.23 16.45
CA ALA A 194 3.06 -0.69 16.71
C ALA A 194 3.17 -2.19 17.05
N THR A 195 2.09 -2.80 17.52
CA THR A 195 2.06 -4.16 18.08
C THR A 195 1.13 -5.10 17.34
N ASN A 196 -0.01 -4.62 16.87
CA ASN A 196 -1.05 -5.45 16.28
C ASN A 196 -0.95 -5.46 14.76
N GLY A 197 -0.90 -6.66 14.17
CA GLY A 197 -0.84 -6.83 12.73
C GLY A 197 -1.41 -8.15 12.25
N VAL A 198 -1.69 -8.19 10.95
CA VAL A 198 -2.14 -9.36 10.21
C VAL A 198 -1.19 -9.56 9.04
N LEU A 199 -0.72 -10.80 8.87
CA LEU A 199 -0.01 -11.25 7.69
C LEU A 199 -0.92 -12.21 6.91
N ALA A 200 -1.29 -11.80 5.71
CA ALA A 200 -1.90 -12.68 4.72
C ALA A 200 -0.83 -13.51 4.03
N ILE A 201 -1.15 -14.77 3.74
CA ILE A 201 -0.23 -15.70 3.10
C ILE A 201 -0.97 -16.43 2.00
N PHE A 202 -0.43 -16.43 0.79
CA PHE A 202 -1.03 -17.13 -0.33
C PHE A 202 -0.24 -18.40 -0.65
N LEU A 203 -0.98 -19.48 -0.88
CA LEU A 203 -0.42 -20.75 -1.30
C LEU A 203 -0.94 -21.12 -2.68
N VAL A 204 -0.08 -21.72 -3.47
CA VAL A 204 -0.44 -22.31 -4.76
C VAL A 204 -0.15 -23.81 -4.68
N ASP A 205 -1.05 -24.63 -5.23
CA ASP A 205 -0.81 -26.07 -5.34
C ASP A 205 0.36 -26.32 -6.30
N SER A 206 1.47 -26.83 -5.78
CA SER A 206 2.69 -27.11 -6.55
C SER A 206 2.55 -28.32 -7.48
N ALA A 207 1.51 -29.13 -7.30
CA ALA A 207 1.17 -30.22 -8.22
C ALA A 207 0.45 -29.71 -9.49
N ASP A 208 -0.12 -28.49 -9.45
CA ASP A 208 -0.72 -27.88 -10.64
C ASP A 208 0.38 -27.37 -11.58
N ARG A 209 0.65 -28.14 -12.63
CA ARG A 209 1.67 -27.85 -13.65
C ARG A 209 1.08 -27.23 -14.92
N SER A 210 -0.21 -26.90 -14.94
CA SER A 210 -0.85 -26.39 -16.15
C SER A 210 -0.50 -24.91 -16.36
N PRO A 211 0.19 -24.54 -17.46
CA PRO A 211 0.50 -23.14 -17.74
C PRO A 211 -0.75 -22.29 -18.03
N ASP A 212 -1.89 -22.91 -18.34
CA ASP A 212 -3.14 -22.25 -18.73
C ASP A 212 -4.24 -22.33 -17.64
N SER A 213 -3.98 -23.01 -16.52
CA SER A 213 -4.96 -23.10 -15.43
C SER A 213 -4.83 -21.87 -14.53
N PRO A 214 -5.93 -21.18 -14.16
CA PRO A 214 -5.84 -20.12 -13.19
C PRO A 214 -5.31 -20.71 -11.88
N LEU A 215 -4.11 -20.28 -11.46
CA LEU A 215 -3.46 -20.78 -10.25
C LEU A 215 -4.44 -20.72 -9.08
N ARG A 216 -4.80 -21.87 -8.54
CA ARG A 216 -5.69 -21.94 -7.39
C ARG A 216 -4.95 -21.41 -6.17
N LYS A 217 -5.31 -20.20 -5.73
CA LYS A 217 -4.74 -19.53 -4.57
C LYS A 217 -5.53 -19.88 -3.31
N PHE A 218 -4.84 -20.33 -2.27
CA PHE A 218 -5.40 -20.54 -0.94
C PHE A 218 -4.87 -19.47 0.01
N HIS A 219 -5.72 -19.01 0.91
CA HIS A 219 -5.43 -17.85 1.76
C HIS A 219 -5.28 -18.33 3.20
N TYR A 220 -4.11 -18.10 3.77
CA TYR A 220 -3.86 -18.26 5.19
C TYR A 220 -3.67 -16.90 5.82
N VAL A 221 -4.05 -16.77 7.07
CA VAL A 221 -3.83 -15.56 7.85
C VAL A 221 -3.19 -15.91 9.18
N THR A 222 -2.13 -15.18 9.53
CA THR A 222 -1.54 -15.16 10.87
C THR A 222 -1.51 -13.72 11.42
N ARG A 223 -1.32 -13.59 12.73
CA ARG A 223 -1.43 -12.34 13.48
C ARG A 223 -0.29 -12.20 14.45
N THR A 224 0.13 -10.97 14.64
CA THR A 224 1.00 -10.56 15.73
C THR A 224 0.27 -9.58 16.63
N VAL A 225 0.62 -9.61 17.92
CA VAL A 225 0.18 -8.66 18.95
C VAL A 225 1.37 -8.03 19.68
N ASP A 226 2.58 -8.22 19.16
CA ASP A 226 3.85 -7.80 19.74
C ASP A 226 4.84 -7.24 18.69
N GLY A 227 4.33 -6.77 17.55
CA GLY A 227 5.14 -6.08 16.54
C GLY A 227 5.94 -7.03 15.64
N GLY A 228 5.49 -8.28 15.52
CA GLY A 228 6.08 -9.31 14.68
C GLY A 228 7.10 -10.20 15.39
N ALA A 229 7.31 -10.02 16.70
CA ALA A 229 8.20 -10.88 17.48
C ALA A 229 7.67 -12.32 17.53
N ASP A 230 6.36 -12.50 17.75
CA ASP A 230 5.67 -13.77 17.65
C ASP A 230 4.40 -13.68 16.78
N TRP A 231 3.99 -14.84 16.27
CA TRP A 231 2.88 -14.99 15.34
C TRP A 231 1.94 -16.12 15.79
N SER A 232 0.62 -15.89 15.68
CA SER A 232 -0.39 -16.91 15.97
C SER A 232 -0.35 -18.06 14.97
N ALA A 233 -0.96 -19.20 15.27
CA ALA A 233 -1.15 -20.26 14.27
C ALA A 233 -1.85 -19.72 13.00
N ALA A 234 -1.30 -20.06 11.83
CA ALA A 234 -1.89 -19.68 10.54
C ALA A 234 -3.24 -20.40 10.36
N LYS A 235 -4.26 -19.68 9.91
CA LYS A 235 -5.59 -20.21 9.67
C LYS A 235 -5.99 -20.08 8.21
N LEU A 236 -6.52 -21.14 7.63
CA LEU A 236 -7.14 -21.12 6.31
C LEU A 236 -8.38 -20.22 6.33
N VAL A 237 -8.46 -19.30 5.36
CA VAL A 237 -9.58 -18.38 5.15
C VAL A 237 -10.21 -18.68 3.79
N HIS A 238 -11.52 -18.89 3.80
CA HIS A 238 -12.30 -19.07 2.57
C HIS A 238 -12.87 -17.71 2.13
N LEU A 239 -12.31 -17.15 1.06
CA LEU A 239 -12.82 -15.92 0.47
C LEU A 239 -14.11 -16.18 -0.33
N PRO A 240 -15.10 -15.29 -0.28
CA PRO A 240 -16.36 -15.42 -1.02
C PRO A 240 -16.21 -15.12 -2.53
N ALA A 241 -15.11 -14.48 -2.94
CA ALA A 241 -14.79 -14.13 -4.32
C ALA A 241 -13.27 -14.13 -4.56
N ALA A 242 -12.85 -14.11 -5.82
CA ALA A 242 -11.44 -13.92 -6.16
C ALA A 242 -10.99 -12.48 -5.82
N GLY A 243 -9.85 -12.35 -5.14
CA GLY A 243 -9.27 -11.06 -4.77
C GLY A 243 -8.37 -11.17 -3.54
N ALA A 244 -7.90 -10.04 -3.04
CA ALA A 244 -7.17 -9.93 -1.79
C ALA A 244 -8.00 -9.11 -0.79
N PRO A 245 -8.21 -9.59 0.45
CA PRO A 245 -8.91 -8.82 1.46
C PRO A 245 -8.06 -7.63 1.90
N VAL A 246 -8.72 -6.51 2.16
CA VAL A 246 -8.14 -5.37 2.86
C VAL A 246 -8.46 -5.46 4.34
N PHE A 247 -7.42 -5.46 5.15
CA PHE A 247 -7.52 -5.59 6.61
C PHE A 247 -7.72 -4.21 7.23
N LEU A 248 -8.90 -3.94 7.78
CA LEU A 248 -9.16 -2.68 8.48
C LEU A 248 -8.66 -2.74 9.92
N ASP A 249 -8.83 -3.89 10.56
CA ASP A 249 -8.24 -4.22 11.84
C ASP A 249 -8.13 -5.75 11.99
N SER A 250 -7.82 -6.21 13.20
CA SER A 250 -7.67 -7.63 13.49
C SER A 250 -8.98 -8.43 13.33
N GLN A 251 -10.14 -7.83 13.12
CA GLN A 251 -11.41 -8.56 12.98
C GLN A 251 -12.21 -8.15 11.75
N ARG A 252 -12.13 -6.88 11.35
CA ARG A 252 -12.94 -6.30 10.27
C ARG A 252 -12.15 -6.19 8.99
N TRP A 253 -12.57 -6.89 7.94
CA TRP A 253 -11.92 -6.88 6.63
C TRP A 253 -12.95 -6.66 5.54
N VAL A 254 -12.48 -6.17 4.39
CA VAL A 254 -13.33 -5.95 3.21
C VAL A 254 -12.66 -6.61 2.01
N LEU A 255 -13.45 -7.24 1.15
CA LEU A 255 -13.00 -7.86 -0.08
C LEU A 255 -13.84 -7.33 -1.23
N ALA A 256 -13.18 -6.86 -2.28
CA ALA A 256 -13.83 -6.58 -3.54
C ALA A 256 -13.53 -7.71 -4.52
N GLY A 257 -14.57 -8.30 -5.11
CA GLY A 257 -14.43 -9.41 -6.04
C GLY A 257 -15.76 -9.75 -6.70
N ASP A 258 -15.71 -10.29 -7.92
CA ASP A 258 -16.89 -10.74 -8.68
C ASP A 258 -18.01 -9.69 -8.88
N ARG A 259 -17.64 -8.40 -8.90
CA ARG A 259 -18.53 -7.22 -8.97
C ARG A 259 -19.36 -6.96 -7.70
N HIS A 260 -18.95 -7.55 -6.59
CA HIS A 260 -19.54 -7.35 -5.26
C HIS A 260 -18.47 -6.84 -4.29
N LEU A 261 -18.93 -6.21 -3.20
CA LEU A 261 -18.11 -6.00 -2.02
C LEU A 261 -18.61 -6.93 -0.91
N TYR A 262 -17.68 -7.54 -0.20
CA TYR A 262 -17.93 -8.38 0.94
C TYR A 262 -17.21 -7.81 2.15
N PHE A 263 -17.78 -8.00 3.33
CA PHE A 263 -17.13 -7.65 4.59
C PHE A 263 -17.22 -8.81 5.58
N THR A 264 -16.31 -8.80 6.54
CA THR A 264 -16.30 -9.69 7.71
C THR A 264 -16.11 -8.85 8.96
N ARG A 265 -16.59 -9.34 10.10
CA ARG A 265 -16.37 -8.76 11.44
C ARG A 265 -15.65 -9.72 12.39
N ASP A 266 -15.26 -10.88 11.88
CA ASP A 266 -14.76 -12.00 12.66
C ASP A 266 -13.61 -12.70 11.93
N ALA A 267 -12.66 -11.90 11.43
CA ALA A 267 -11.41 -12.42 10.91
C ALA A 267 -11.56 -13.32 9.67
N GLY A 268 -12.55 -13.03 8.81
CA GLY A 268 -12.79 -13.80 7.60
C GLY A 268 -13.42 -15.17 7.84
N VAL A 269 -13.94 -15.44 9.06
CA VAL A 269 -14.69 -16.66 9.35
C VAL A 269 -16.05 -16.60 8.65
N HIS A 270 -16.74 -15.47 8.75
CA HIS A 270 -17.99 -15.24 8.04
C HIS A 270 -17.91 -13.96 7.20
N TRP A 271 -18.38 -14.07 5.96
CA TRP A 271 -18.47 -12.97 5.01
C TRP A 271 -19.93 -12.64 4.72
N ARG A 272 -20.20 -11.35 4.51
CA ARG A 272 -21.51 -10.81 4.10
C ARG A 272 -21.31 -9.84 2.96
N GLU A 273 -22.28 -9.76 2.06
CA GLU A 273 -22.28 -8.75 1.00
C GLU A 273 -22.58 -7.37 1.60
N ALA A 274 -21.88 -6.34 1.14
CA ALA A 274 -22.08 -4.96 1.56
C ALA A 274 -23.28 -4.31 0.84
N GLU A 275 -23.92 -3.35 1.49
CA GLU A 275 -25.12 -2.66 0.98
C GLU A 275 -24.80 -1.22 0.50
N GLY A 276 -25.70 -0.67 -0.33
CA GLY A 276 -25.64 0.75 -0.72
C GLY A 276 -24.77 1.08 -1.94
N LEU A 277 -24.18 0.06 -2.58
CA LEU A 277 -23.42 0.25 -3.81
C LEU A 277 -24.36 0.54 -4.99
N ASN A 278 -24.03 1.54 -5.80
CA ASN A 278 -24.73 1.77 -7.07
C ASN A 278 -24.39 0.61 -8.04
N GLY A 279 -25.19 -0.46 -8.00
CA GLY A 279 -25.00 -1.73 -8.73
C GLY A 279 -25.02 -1.66 -10.26
N GLY A 280 -25.00 -0.46 -10.85
CA GLY A 280 -24.97 -0.24 -12.30
C GLY A 280 -23.57 -0.02 -12.91
N LEU A 281 -22.61 0.51 -12.15
CA LEU A 281 -21.41 1.16 -12.73
C LEU A 281 -20.08 0.45 -12.45
N TRP A 282 -20.06 -0.60 -11.61
CA TRP A 282 -18.88 -1.44 -11.32
C TRP A 282 -18.47 -2.39 -12.46
N ARG A 283 -19.00 -2.18 -13.67
CA ARG A 283 -18.84 -3.10 -14.80
C ARG A 283 -17.52 -2.83 -15.53
N GLY A 284 -16.40 -3.26 -14.96
CA GLY A 284 -15.15 -3.44 -15.71
C GLY A 284 -13.93 -2.65 -15.23
N SER A 285 -14.02 -1.88 -14.14
CA SER A 285 -12.84 -1.21 -13.58
C SER A 285 -11.92 -2.21 -12.86
N GLY A 286 -10.66 -2.25 -13.28
CA GLY A 286 -9.66 -3.24 -12.83
C GLY A 286 -8.80 -2.80 -11.64
N VAL A 287 -9.04 -1.64 -11.03
CA VAL A 287 -8.21 -1.17 -9.91
C VAL A 287 -9.05 -0.51 -8.83
N ILE A 288 -8.89 -1.03 -7.61
CA ILE A 288 -9.57 -0.60 -6.40
C ILE A 288 -8.49 -0.12 -5.43
N HIS A 289 -8.48 1.17 -5.12
CA HIS A 289 -7.68 1.68 -4.02
C HIS A 289 -8.55 1.84 -2.78
N VAL A 290 -8.12 1.22 -1.69
CA VAL A 290 -8.77 1.33 -0.39
C VAL A 290 -7.97 2.29 0.45
N MET A 291 -8.57 3.43 0.77
CA MET A 291 -7.99 4.37 1.71
C MET A 291 -8.64 4.16 3.07
N GLN A 292 -7.82 3.89 4.08
CA GLN A 292 -8.28 3.77 5.46
C GLN A 292 -7.90 5.02 6.25
N SER A 293 -8.87 5.60 6.96
CA SER A 293 -8.62 6.62 7.97
C SER A 293 -9.48 6.36 9.21
N ASN A 294 -8.83 5.99 10.33
CA ASN A 294 -9.46 5.60 11.59
C ASN A 294 -10.43 4.41 11.45
N ARG A 295 -11.70 4.69 11.10
CA ARG A 295 -12.78 3.72 10.87
C ARG A 295 -13.50 3.92 9.53
N ASN A 296 -13.22 5.03 8.85
CA ASN A 296 -13.76 5.30 7.53
C ASN A 296 -12.91 4.55 6.51
N VAL A 297 -13.60 3.87 5.60
CA VAL A 297 -13.00 3.16 4.49
C VAL A 297 -13.53 3.84 3.25
N ALA A 298 -12.63 4.33 2.40
CA ALA A 298 -12.99 4.87 1.11
C ALA A 298 -12.54 3.90 0.02
N PHE A 299 -13.43 3.62 -0.93
CA PHE A 299 -13.13 2.90 -2.15
C PHE A 299 -13.09 3.88 -3.31
N LEU A 300 -11.99 3.83 -4.06
CA LEU A 300 -11.85 4.53 -5.33
C LEU A 300 -11.72 3.52 -6.46
N THR A 301 -12.50 3.72 -7.52
CA THR A 301 -12.34 2.97 -8.77
C THR A 301 -11.85 3.87 -9.89
N PHE A 302 -11.00 3.31 -10.75
CA PHE A 302 -10.37 4.03 -11.84
C PHE A 302 -10.71 3.44 -13.21
N TYR A 303 -10.86 4.27 -14.23
CA TYR A 303 -10.85 3.85 -15.64
C TYR A 303 -9.81 4.68 -16.37
N GLU A 304 -8.92 4.02 -17.11
CA GLU A 304 -7.86 4.68 -17.91
C GLU A 304 -7.03 5.74 -17.15
N ARG A 305 -6.86 5.55 -15.82
CA ARG A 305 -6.11 6.40 -14.85
C ARG A 305 -6.86 7.61 -14.27
N ASP A 306 -8.13 7.81 -14.62
CA ASP A 306 -8.99 8.80 -13.98
C ASP A 306 -9.86 8.17 -12.89
N ILE A 307 -10.09 8.91 -11.80
CA ILE A 307 -11.02 8.48 -10.74
C ILE A 307 -12.45 8.60 -11.28
N GLU A 308 -13.12 7.48 -11.46
CA GLU A 308 -14.51 7.46 -11.93
C GLU A 308 -15.51 7.55 -10.79
N TRP A 309 -15.14 6.99 -9.64
CA TRP A 309 -16.05 6.80 -8.52
C TRP A 309 -15.31 6.80 -7.19
N LEU A 310 -15.98 7.36 -6.19
CA LEU A 310 -15.57 7.37 -4.79
C LEU A 310 -16.78 7.00 -3.94
N ASP A 311 -16.74 5.83 -3.33
CA ASP A 311 -17.66 5.46 -2.27
C ASP A 311 -16.94 5.50 -0.92
N VAL A 312 -17.65 5.93 0.12
CA VAL A 312 -17.13 5.93 1.49
C VAL A 312 -18.07 5.15 2.39
N SER A 313 -17.50 4.26 3.19
CA SER A 313 -18.14 3.65 4.34
C SER A 313 -17.58 4.29 5.61
N THR A 314 -18.48 4.58 6.55
CA THR A 314 -18.13 5.09 7.88
C THR A 314 -18.30 4.04 8.98
N ASP A 315 -18.61 2.79 8.60
CA ASP A 315 -18.94 1.70 9.52
C ASP A 315 -18.09 0.44 9.34
N GLY A 316 -16.96 0.56 8.63
CA GLY A 316 -16.04 -0.56 8.42
C GLY A 316 -16.40 -1.44 7.23
N GLY A 317 -17.06 -0.85 6.23
CA GLY A 317 -17.28 -1.44 4.92
C GLY A 317 -18.63 -2.11 4.71
N GLU A 318 -19.61 -1.82 5.57
CA GLU A 318 -20.91 -2.49 5.52
C GLU A 318 -21.91 -1.71 4.69
N HIS A 319 -22.00 -0.41 4.95
CA HIS A 319 -22.83 0.50 4.17
C HIS A 319 -21.94 1.49 3.46
N TRP A 320 -22.18 1.60 2.16
CA TRP A 320 -21.44 2.49 1.28
C TRP A 320 -22.35 3.59 0.79
N LYS A 321 -21.79 4.79 0.66
CA LYS A 321 -22.46 5.91 0.01
C LYS A 321 -21.53 6.54 -1.01
N PRO A 322 -22.08 6.97 -2.17
CA PRO A 322 -21.34 7.81 -3.07
C PRO A 322 -21.01 9.12 -2.39
N VAL A 323 -19.76 9.51 -2.50
CA VAL A 323 -19.33 10.87 -2.21
C VAL A 323 -19.08 11.53 -3.56
N PRO A 324 -19.54 12.78 -3.77
CA PRO A 324 -19.17 13.52 -4.95
C PRO A 324 -17.66 13.43 -5.11
N LEU A 325 -17.22 13.01 -6.29
CA LEU A 325 -15.82 13.21 -6.62
C LEU A 325 -15.52 14.70 -6.45
N PRO A 326 -14.30 15.07 -6.01
CA PRO A 326 -13.78 16.38 -6.40
C PRO A 326 -14.03 16.50 -7.92
N ASP A 327 -14.39 17.67 -8.43
CA ASP A 327 -14.80 17.87 -9.84
C ASP A 327 -13.59 17.58 -10.77
N ILE A 328 -13.28 16.30 -10.93
CA ILE A 328 -12.13 15.67 -11.61
C ILE A 328 -12.57 15.21 -12.99
N ARG A 329 -13.88 15.06 -13.22
CA ARG A 329 -14.43 14.68 -14.50
C ARG A 329 -14.20 15.83 -15.48
N GLU A 330 -13.58 15.52 -16.61
CA GLU A 330 -13.47 16.48 -17.70
C GLU A 330 -14.87 16.96 -18.11
N ALA A 331 -15.02 18.28 -18.28
CA ALA A 331 -16.16 18.78 -19.05
C ALA A 331 -16.01 18.19 -20.46
N SER A 332 -16.98 17.37 -20.87
CA SER A 332 -17.06 16.87 -22.24
C SER A 332 -17.05 18.08 -23.19
N ALA A 333 -16.01 18.16 -24.03
CA ALA A 333 -15.90 19.16 -25.09
C ALA A 333 -17.00 19.00 -26.15
#